data_AF-A0A5B9D052-F1
#
_entry.id   AF-A0A5B9D052-F1
#
_cell.length_a   1.000
_cell.length_b   1.000
_cell.length_c   1.000
_cell.angle_alpha   90.00
_cell.angle_beta   90.00
_cell.angle_gamma   90.00
#
_symmetry.space_group_name_H-M   'P 1'
#
loop_
_entity.id
_entity.type
_entity.pdbx_description
1 polymer ?
#
loop_
_entity_poly.entity_id
_entity_poly.type
_entity_poly.pdbx_seq_one_letter_code
_entity_poly.pdbx_strand_id
1 'polypeptide(L)'
;MKQFYEIINLLGGVRRVSQLLGVHRTRVYAWLRPVSKGGTGGRIPTKHIPILLNEAKRIGAPIKAEDFFSFFYGGQSYETISSQASAFTPASRDNNEHQQHNF
;
A
#
# COMPACT_ATOMS: atom_id res chain seq x y z
N MET A 1 11.85 -0.04 -11.52
CA MET A 1 10.71 0.34 -10.66
C MET A 1 10.63 1.85 -10.65
N LYS A 2 9.45 2.42 -10.90
CA LYS A 2 9.29 3.88 -11.04
C LYS A 2 8.96 4.54 -9.72
N GLN A 3 9.47 5.76 -9.53
CA GLN A 3 9.07 6.60 -8.40
C GLN A 3 7.72 7.27 -8.67
N PHE A 4 6.97 7.63 -7.64
CA PHE A 4 5.62 8.18 -7.85
C PHE A 4 5.60 9.48 -8.67
N TYR A 5 6.59 10.35 -8.46
CA TYR A 5 6.74 11.58 -9.25
C TYR A 5 6.92 11.27 -10.75
N GLU A 6 7.65 10.20 -11.07
CA GLU A 6 7.86 9.73 -12.43
C GLU A 6 6.55 9.24 -13.07
N ILE A 7 5.74 8.48 -12.33
CA ILE A 7 4.42 8.01 -12.78
C ILE A 7 3.50 9.19 -13.11
N ILE A 8 3.44 10.20 -12.23
CA ILE A 8 2.64 11.41 -12.50
C ILE A 8 3.13 12.12 -13.76
N ASN A 9 4.44 12.26 -13.94
CA ASN A 9 5.00 12.94 -15.12
C ASN A 9 4.70 12.17 -16.42
N LEU A 10 4.81 10.84 -16.39
CA LEU A 10 4.45 9.99 -17.53
C LEU A 10 2.96 10.09 -17.90
N LEU A 11 2.10 10.38 -16.92
CA LEU A 11 0.67 10.64 -17.13
C LEU A 11 0.35 12.09 -17.51
N GLY A 12 1.37 12.93 -17.74
CA GLY A 12 1.21 14.33 -18.16
C GLY A 12 1.10 15.32 -17.00
N GLY A 13 1.55 14.95 -15.81
CA GLY A 13 1.70 15.85 -14.66
C GLY A 13 0.46 15.95 -13.76
N VAL A 14 0.64 16.65 -12.63
CA VAL A 14 -0.35 16.77 -11.56
C VAL A 14 -1.70 17.30 -12.05
N ARG A 15 -1.68 18.32 -12.94
CA ARG A 15 -2.92 18.92 -13.48
C ARG A 15 -3.73 17.89 -14.26
N ARG A 16 -3.10 17.16 -15.18
CA ARG A 16 -3.77 16.15 -16.00
C ARG A 16 -4.30 14.99 -15.14
N VAL A 17 -3.50 14.50 -14.20
CA VAL A 17 -3.91 13.46 -13.25
C VAL A 17 -5.10 13.92 -12.39
N SER A 18 -5.09 15.17 -11.92
CA SER A 18 -6.20 15.73 -11.13
C SER A 18 -7.52 15.77 -11.92
N GLN A 19 -7.45 16.18 -13.19
CA GLN A 19 -8.60 16.22 -14.09
C GLN A 19 -9.12 14.81 -14.41
N LEU A 20 -8.22 13.88 -14.72
CA LEU A 20 -8.54 12.48 -15.01
C LEU A 20 -9.29 11.81 -13.84
N LEU A 21 -8.83 12.06 -12.61
CA LEU A 21 -9.38 11.41 -11.42
C LEU A 21 -10.57 12.16 -10.81
N GLY A 22 -10.89 13.37 -11.30
CA GLY A 22 -11.92 14.23 -10.70
C GLY A 22 -11.57 14.66 -9.26
N VAL A 23 -10.28 14.80 -8.94
CA VAL A 23 -9.81 15.20 -7.60
C VAL A 23 -9.10 16.54 -7.65
N HIS A 24 -9.14 17.29 -6.54
CA HIS A 24 -8.41 18.55 -6.47
C HIS A 24 -6.89 18.32 -6.54
N ARG A 25 -6.15 19.17 -7.27
CA ARG A 25 -4.68 19.09 -7.44
C ARG A 25 -3.91 18.97 -6.11
N THR A 26 -4.39 19.62 -5.05
CA THR A 26 -3.79 19.54 -3.70
C THR A 26 -3.79 18.12 -3.15
N ARG A 27 -4.78 17.28 -3.49
CA ARG A 27 -4.82 15.86 -3.08
C ARG A 27 -3.68 15.08 -3.73
N VAL A 28 -3.42 15.34 -5.02
CA VAL A 28 -2.31 14.72 -5.74
C VAL A 28 -0.96 15.14 -5.14
N TYR A 29 -0.79 16.44 -4.84
CA TYR A 29 0.41 16.91 -4.12
C TYR A 29 0.53 16.33 -2.71
N ALA A 30 -0.57 16.12 -2.01
CA ALA A 30 -0.55 15.50 -0.68
C ALA A 30 -0.02 14.07 -0.73
N TRP A 31 -0.27 13.32 -1.81
CA TRP A 31 0.29 11.97 -1.97
C TRP A 31 1.81 11.98 -2.10
N LEU A 32 2.37 13.01 -2.76
CA LEU A 32 3.82 13.18 -2.90
C LEU A 32 4.53 13.58 -1.59
N ARG A 33 3.77 14.10 -0.60
CA ARG A 33 4.35 14.55 0.67
C ARG A 33 4.75 13.36 1.54
N PRO A 34 5.83 13.48 2.34
CA PRO A 34 6.17 12.47 3.35
C PRO A 34 5.02 12.22 4.32
N VAL A 35 4.94 10.99 4.84
CA VAL A 35 3.94 10.60 5.85
C VAL A 35 4.07 11.47 7.11
N SER A 36 5.29 11.81 7.53
CA SER A 36 5.55 12.70 8.68
C SER A 36 4.96 14.10 8.53
N LYS A 37 4.65 14.53 7.31
CA LYS A 37 4.00 15.81 7.01
C LYS A 37 2.51 15.67 6.70
N GLY A 38 1.91 14.50 6.97
CA GLY A 38 0.51 14.20 6.65
C GLY A 38 0.25 13.89 5.17
N GLY A 39 1.28 13.45 4.44
CA GLY A 39 1.13 12.88 3.10
C GLY A 39 1.04 11.36 3.13
N THR A 40 1.15 10.72 1.97
CA THR A 40 1.12 9.25 1.86
C THR A 40 2.51 8.64 1.60
N GLY A 41 3.54 9.48 1.49
CA GLY A 41 4.91 9.05 1.18
C GLY A 41 5.03 8.47 -0.23
N GLY A 42 4.28 9.02 -1.18
CA GLY A 42 4.23 8.54 -2.57
C GLY A 42 3.11 7.54 -2.85
N ARG A 43 2.37 7.05 -1.83
CA ARG A 43 1.30 6.07 -2.01
C ARG A 43 0.04 6.66 -2.63
N ILE A 44 -0.36 6.16 -3.80
CA ILE A 44 -1.66 6.48 -4.37
C ILE A 44 -2.73 5.63 -3.70
N PRO A 45 -3.87 6.20 -3.28
CA PRO A 45 -5.02 5.42 -2.85
C PRO A 45 -5.46 4.42 -3.93
N THR A 46 -5.63 3.15 -3.54
CA THR A 46 -5.90 2.01 -4.45
C THR A 46 -7.06 2.27 -5.42
N LYS A 47 -8.09 2.99 -4.97
CA LYS A 47 -9.25 3.36 -5.80
C LYS A 47 -8.92 4.12 -7.08
N HIS A 48 -7.76 4.79 -7.16
CA HIS A 48 -7.35 5.56 -8.33
C HIS A 48 -6.48 4.74 -9.30
N ILE A 49 -5.87 3.64 -8.85
CA ILE A 49 -4.91 2.86 -9.63
C ILE A 49 -5.53 2.32 -10.94
N PRO A 50 -6.74 1.73 -10.96
CA PRO A 50 -7.31 1.21 -12.21
C PRO A 50 -7.47 2.28 -13.30
N ILE A 51 -7.88 3.49 -12.92
CA ILE A 51 -8.08 4.61 -13.85
C ILE A 51 -6.73 5.07 -14.42
N LEU A 52 -5.70 5.16 -13.58
CA LEU A 52 -4.36 5.57 -14.00
C LEU A 52 -3.71 4.53 -14.93
N LEU A 53 -3.91 3.23 -14.65
CA LEU A 53 -3.46 2.16 -15.53
C LEU A 53 -4.17 2.18 -16.88
N ASN A 54 -5.47 2.43 -16.89
CA ASN A 54 -6.23 2.56 -18.14
C ASN A 54 -5.74 3.74 -18.98
N GLU A 55 -5.52 4.90 -18.35
CA GLU A 55 -4.94 6.07 -19.05
C GLU A 55 -3.53 5.77 -19.56
N ALA A 56 -2.69 5.12 -18.75
CA ALA A 56 -1.34 4.74 -19.17
C ALA A 56 -1.36 3.86 -20.43
N LYS A 57 -2.23 2.85 -20.47
CA LYS A 57 -2.44 2.02 -21.66
C LYS A 57 -2.91 2.85 -22.86
N ARG A 58 -3.87 3.77 -22.64
CA ARG A 58 -4.43 4.63 -23.69
C ARG A 58 -3.39 5.56 -24.31
N ILE A 59 -2.44 6.08 -23.53
CA ILE A 59 -1.38 6.99 -24.00
C ILE A 59 -0.07 6.29 -24.34
N GLY A 60 0.01 4.96 -24.20
CA GLY A 60 1.24 4.20 -24.42
C GLY A 60 2.33 4.46 -23.39
N ALA A 61 1.99 4.92 -22.18
CA ALA A 61 2.96 5.13 -21.12
C ALA A 61 3.43 3.78 -20.54
N PRO A 62 4.75 3.58 -20.33
CA PRO A 62 5.30 2.32 -19.84
C PRO A 62 5.15 2.19 -18.31
N ILE A 63 3.91 2.22 -17.83
CA ILE A 63 3.54 2.10 -16.41
C ILE A 63 2.92 0.73 -16.19
N LYS A 64 3.43 -0.02 -15.21
CA LYS A 64 2.88 -1.32 -14.81
C LYS A 64 2.17 -1.23 -13.45
N ALA A 65 1.40 -2.25 -13.09
CA ALA A 65 0.69 -2.27 -11.81
C ALA A 65 1.67 -2.28 -10.63
N GLU A 66 2.81 -2.97 -10.76
CA GLU A 66 3.83 -3.11 -9.73
C GLU A 66 4.50 -1.76 -9.38
N ASP A 67 4.53 -0.83 -10.34
CA ASP A 67 5.05 0.52 -10.12
C ASP A 67 4.22 1.29 -9.06
N PHE A 68 2.96 0.92 -8.84
CA PHE A 68 2.10 1.52 -7.80
C PHE A 68 2.24 0.88 -6.41
N PHE A 69 2.99 -0.22 -6.26
CA PHE A 69 3.16 -0.91 -4.98
C PHE A 69 4.62 -0.91 -4.49
N SER A 70 5.52 -0.33 -5.28
CA SER A 70 6.93 -0.20 -4.97
C SER A 70 7.20 0.93 -3.98
N PHE A 71 6.65 0.82 -2.78
CA PHE A 71 7.00 1.70 -1.67
C PHE A 71 7.87 0.92 -0.70
N PHE A 72 9.10 1.39 -0.51
CA PHE A 72 9.92 0.95 0.60
C PHE A 72 9.14 1.19 1.89
N TYR A 73 8.83 0.10 2.60
CA TYR A 73 8.49 0.16 4.01
C TYR A 73 9.74 0.63 4.75
N GLY A 74 9.95 1.94 4.79
CA GLY A 74 10.90 2.55 5.72
C GLY A 74 10.45 2.22 7.14
N GLY A 75 10.96 1.10 7.67
CA GLY A 75 10.76 0.67 9.05
C GLY A 75 9.72 -0.44 9.27
N GLN A 76 9.83 -1.58 8.59
CA GLN A 76 9.71 -2.92 9.21
C GLN A 76 10.31 -3.94 8.23
N SER A 77 11.56 -4.32 8.48
CA SER A 77 12.15 -5.53 7.95
C SER A 77 11.34 -6.73 8.43
N TYR A 78 10.73 -7.49 7.52
CA TYR A 78 10.20 -8.82 7.82
C TYR A 78 11.30 -9.89 7.93
N GLU A 79 12.57 -9.48 8.02
CA GLU A 79 13.74 -10.35 8.28
C GLU A 79 13.73 -11.02 9.67
N THR A 80 12.66 -10.88 10.47
CA THR A 80 12.52 -11.61 11.75
C THR A 80 11.53 -12.77 11.69
N ILE A 81 10.77 -12.96 10.59
CA ILE A 81 9.89 -14.13 10.43
C ILE A 81 10.39 -15.04 9.29
N SER A 82 11.67 -15.43 9.35
CA SER A 82 12.17 -16.59 8.58
C SER A 82 13.40 -17.19 9.24
N SER A 83 13.33 -17.43 10.56
CA SER A 83 14.23 -18.34 11.28
C SER A 83 13.53 -18.87 12.53
N GLN A 84 12.35 -19.48 12.35
CA GLN A 84 11.83 -20.50 13.25
C GLN A 84 10.73 -21.28 12.50
N ALA A 85 11.18 -22.17 11.62
CA ALA A 85 10.45 -23.39 11.38
C ALA A 85 10.68 -24.29 12.62
N SER A 86 9.88 -24.11 13.67
CA SER A 86 9.77 -25.11 14.74
C SER A 86 8.51 -24.90 15.59
N ALA A 87 7.70 -25.96 15.63
CA ALA A 87 6.58 -26.22 16.54
C ALA A 87 5.26 -25.46 16.30
N PHE A 88 4.59 -25.74 15.18
CA PHE A 88 3.14 -25.90 15.24
C PHE A 88 2.84 -27.22 15.97
N THR A 89 2.75 -27.18 17.30
CA THR A 89 2.14 -28.26 18.06
C THR A 89 0.63 -27.98 18.09
N PRO A 90 -0.24 -28.81 17.52
CA PRO A 90 -1.68 -28.64 17.69
C PRO A 90 -1.98 -28.79 19.18
N ALA A 91 -2.58 -27.75 19.78
CA ALA A 91 -3.02 -27.76 21.17
C ALA A 91 -3.94 -28.97 21.42
N SER A 92 -3.53 -29.86 22.33
CA SER A 92 -4.38 -30.89 22.91
C SER A 92 -5.64 -30.24 23.46
N ARG A 93 -6.81 -30.68 22.99
CA ARG A 93 -8.07 -30.51 23.70
C ARG A 93 -7.98 -31.34 24.97
N ASP A 94 -7.73 -30.70 26.10
CA ASP A 94 -8.03 -31.29 27.40
C ASP A 94 -9.28 -30.58 27.94
N ASN A 95 -10.42 -31.22 27.74
CA ASN A 95 -11.60 -30.96 28.53
C ASN A 95 -11.34 -31.64 29.87
N ASN A 96 -11.12 -30.87 30.94
CA ASN A 96 -11.43 -31.43 32.24
C ASN A 96 -11.97 -30.39 33.22
N GLU A 97 -13.07 -30.81 33.80
CA GLU A 97 -13.81 -30.25 34.92
C GLU A 97 -12.87 -29.86 36.05
N HIS A 98 -13.18 -28.81 36.81
CA HIS A 98 -13.36 -28.94 38.26
C HIS A 98 -13.98 -27.67 38.87
N GLN A 99 -15.03 -27.95 39.63
CA GLN A 99 -15.74 -27.20 40.67
C GLN A 99 -14.92 -26.12 41.39
N GLN A 100 -15.57 -25.02 41.79
CA GLN A 100 -15.39 -24.47 43.14
C GLN A 100 -16.71 -23.94 43.74
N HIS A 101 -16.74 -24.13 45.06
CA HIS A 101 -17.81 -24.07 46.04
C HIS A 101 -18.20 -22.66 46.51
N ASN A 102 -19.31 -22.64 47.27
CA ASN A 102 -19.76 -21.68 48.30
C ASN A 102 -20.54 -20.42 47.87
N PHE A 103 -21.82 -20.34 48.25
CA PHE A 103 -22.27 -19.96 49.60
C PHE A 103 -23.49 -20.78 50.02
#